data_AF-A0A838W6D4-F1
#
_entry.id   AF-A0A838W6D4-F1
#
_cell.length_a   1.000
_cell.length_b   1.000
_cell.length_c   1.000
_cell.angle_alpha   90.00
_cell.angle_beta   90.00
_cell.angle_gamma   90.00
#
_symmetry.space_group_name_H-M   'P 1'
#
loop_
_entity.id
_entity.type
_entity.pdbx_description
1 polymer ?
#
loop_
_entity_poly.entity_id
_entity_poly.type
_entity_poly.pdbx_seq_one_letter_code
_entity_poly.pdbx_strand_id
1 'polypeptide(L)'
;MDEKLNLAKVSLKKYKELNDLNGIAKEYSNIGQILKDMGDLDGALYHARKALDIQTELNDKTGMSIDYNNIGQIYQDKGDLDGSINYAKLALRMDEELKDMFQVATDYFNLISLYYLREDYREELVYLKKLKQLLDRVPNYSKMDYIIKRINELDNKSLIFLKKHLKLHDLTDFLH
;
A
#
# COMPACT_ATOMS: atom_id res chain seq x y z
N MET A 1 -2.35 18.90 -21.88
CA MET A 1 -2.68 18.80 -20.44
C MET A 1 -3.85 17.84 -20.32
N ASP A 2 -3.72 16.79 -19.51
CA ASP A 2 -4.72 15.73 -19.39
C ASP A 2 -6.06 16.31 -18.90
N GLU A 3 -7.17 15.91 -19.53
CA GLU A 3 -8.52 16.36 -19.18
C GLU A 3 -8.87 16.02 -17.72
N LYS A 4 -8.46 14.84 -17.24
CA LYS A 4 -8.69 14.42 -15.84
C LYS A 4 -7.96 15.35 -14.87
N LEU A 5 -6.72 15.69 -15.17
CA LEU A 5 -5.92 16.60 -14.33
C LEU A 5 -6.53 18.01 -14.28
N ASN A 6 -7.10 18.48 -15.41
CA ASN A 6 -7.80 19.77 -15.46
C ASN A 6 -9.06 19.75 -14.60
N LEU A 7 -9.90 18.72 -14.73
CA LEU A 7 -11.11 18.57 -13.92
C LEU A 7 -10.78 18.51 -12.43
N ALA A 8 -9.75 17.74 -12.06
CA ALA A 8 -9.28 17.64 -10.69
C ALA A 8 -8.83 19.00 -10.11
N LYS A 9 -8.08 19.79 -10.89
CA LYS A 9 -7.64 21.14 -10.48
C LYS A 9 -8.81 22.12 -10.32
N VAL A 10 -9.84 22.02 -11.17
CA VAL A 10 -11.05 22.85 -11.06
C VAL A 10 -11.84 22.48 -9.80
N SER A 11 -12.03 21.19 -9.53
CA SER A 11 -12.67 20.69 -8.30
C SER A 11 -11.92 21.15 -7.06
N LEU A 12 -10.59 21.05 -7.07
CA LEU A 12 -9.74 21.49 -5.95
C LEU A 12 -9.95 22.98 -5.66
N LYS A 13 -10.01 23.82 -6.71
CA LYS A 13 -10.26 25.26 -6.55
C LYS A 13 -11.63 25.50 -5.89
N LYS A 14 -12.67 24.78 -6.33
CA LYS A 14 -14.00 24.89 -5.75
C LYS A 14 -14.03 24.49 -4.27
N TYR A 15 -13.39 23.37 -3.90
CA TYR A 15 -13.33 22.95 -2.50
C TYR A 15 -12.56 23.96 -1.62
N LYS A 16 -11.52 24.61 -2.15
CA LYS A 16 -10.83 25.72 -1.47
C LYS A 16 -11.73 26.93 -1.26
N GLU A 17 -12.50 27.34 -2.26
CA GLU A 17 -13.47 28.45 -2.13
C GLU A 17 -14.55 28.16 -1.09
N LEU A 18 -14.92 26.88 -0.93
CA LEU A 18 -15.90 26.41 0.06
C LEU A 18 -15.28 26.14 1.44
N ASN A 19 -13.97 26.25 1.60
CA ASN A 19 -13.23 25.81 2.80
C ASN A 19 -13.52 24.35 3.21
N ASP A 20 -13.80 23.48 2.24
CA ASP A 20 -14.07 22.05 2.47
C ASP A 20 -12.76 21.26 2.53
N LEU A 21 -12.18 21.15 3.73
CA LEU A 21 -10.92 20.44 3.94
C LEU A 21 -10.99 18.96 3.50
N ASN A 22 -12.12 18.28 3.70
CA ASN A 22 -12.29 16.89 3.25
C ASN A 22 -12.23 16.78 1.72
N GLY A 23 -12.93 17.68 1.03
CA GLY A 23 -12.90 17.77 -0.43
C GLY A 23 -11.50 18.13 -0.97
N ILE A 24 -10.82 19.08 -0.31
CA ILE A 24 -9.45 19.48 -0.68
C ILE A 24 -8.48 18.30 -0.54
N ALA A 25 -8.53 17.56 0.58
CA ALA A 25 -7.64 16.42 0.80
C ALA A 25 -7.83 15.34 -0.27
N LYS A 26 -9.08 14.92 -0.50
CA LYS A 26 -9.41 13.91 -1.52
C LYS A 26 -8.95 14.31 -2.91
N GLU A 27 -9.12 15.57 -3.27
CA GLU A 27 -8.71 16.06 -4.58
C GLU A 27 -7.18 16.14 -4.72
N TYR A 28 -6.46 16.46 -3.63
CA TYR A 28 -5.00 16.35 -3.64
C TYR A 28 -4.53 14.90 -3.83
N SER A 29 -5.14 13.91 -3.14
CA SER A 29 -4.81 12.50 -3.36
C SER A 29 -5.09 12.09 -4.82
N ASN A 30 -6.22 12.51 -5.38
CA ASN A 30 -6.60 12.23 -6.77
C ASN A 30 -5.61 12.82 -7.78
N ILE A 31 -5.24 14.10 -7.61
CA ILE A 31 -4.23 14.75 -8.44
C ILE A 31 -2.89 14.01 -8.31
N GLY A 32 -2.51 13.60 -7.10
CA GLY A 32 -1.32 12.81 -6.85
C GLY A 32 -1.29 11.53 -7.68
N GLN A 33 -2.39 10.77 -7.68
CA GLN A 33 -2.52 9.54 -8.47
C GLN A 33 -2.47 9.81 -9.98
N ILE A 34 -3.17 10.84 -10.46
CA ILE A 34 -3.15 11.20 -11.89
C ILE A 34 -1.72 11.55 -12.34
N LEU A 35 -0.98 12.32 -11.53
CA LEU A 35 0.41 12.68 -11.85
C LEU A 35 1.34 11.47 -11.83
N LYS A 36 1.13 10.55 -10.88
CA LYS A 36 1.86 9.27 -10.84
C LYS A 36 1.63 8.48 -12.13
N ASP A 37 0.38 8.35 -12.57
CA ASP A 37 0.03 7.64 -13.81
C ASP A 37 0.62 8.32 -15.06
N MET A 38 0.84 9.63 -15.01
CA MET A 38 1.54 10.41 -16.04
C MET A 38 3.07 10.34 -15.96
N GLY A 39 3.63 9.70 -14.92
CA GLY A 39 5.07 9.61 -14.67
C GLY A 39 5.69 10.84 -13.97
N ASP A 40 4.90 11.85 -13.60
CA ASP A 40 5.36 12.97 -12.78
C ASP A 40 5.35 12.58 -11.29
N LEU A 41 6.35 11.78 -10.91
CA LEU A 41 6.44 11.20 -9.57
C LEU A 41 6.76 12.25 -8.48
N ASP A 42 7.41 13.36 -8.84
CA ASP A 42 7.68 14.46 -7.90
C ASP A 42 6.42 15.30 -7.63
N GLY A 43 5.68 15.64 -8.69
CA GLY A 43 4.37 16.27 -8.57
C GLY A 43 3.38 15.39 -7.81
N ALA A 44 3.38 14.08 -8.09
CA ALA A 44 2.57 13.11 -7.37
C ALA A 44 2.86 13.12 -5.87
N LEU A 45 4.13 13.07 -5.50
CA LEU A 45 4.56 13.06 -4.09
C LEU A 45 4.21 14.36 -3.38
N TYR A 46 4.36 15.50 -4.05
CA TYR A 46 3.95 16.80 -3.51
C TYR A 46 2.47 16.81 -3.16
N HIS A 47 1.61 16.36 -4.08
CA HIS A 47 0.17 16.36 -3.87
C HIS A 47 -0.29 15.33 -2.84
N ALA A 48 0.28 14.12 -2.83
CA ALA A 48 -0.02 13.11 -1.82
C ALA A 48 0.37 13.58 -0.40
N ARG A 49 1.50 14.29 -0.24
CA ARG A 49 1.88 14.89 1.06
C ARG A 49 0.93 16.00 1.48
N LYS A 50 0.45 16.83 0.55
CA LYS A 50 -0.55 17.86 0.84
C LYS A 50 -1.89 17.29 1.29
N ALA A 51 -2.31 16.17 0.70
CA ALA A 51 -3.47 15.44 1.19
C ALA A 51 -3.21 14.96 2.62
N LEU A 52 -2.10 14.25 2.85
CA LEU A 52 -1.77 13.67 4.16
C LEU A 52 -1.70 14.71 5.29
N ASP A 53 -1.14 15.90 5.02
CA ASP A 53 -1.09 17.00 5.97
C ASP A 53 -2.50 17.41 6.44
N ILE A 54 -3.44 17.55 5.49
CA ILE A 54 -4.82 17.92 5.78
C ILE A 54 -5.56 16.78 6.49
N GLN A 55 -5.35 15.54 6.07
CA GLN A 55 -5.96 14.38 6.72
C GLN A 55 -5.50 14.23 8.17
N THR A 56 -4.23 14.56 8.43
CA THR A 56 -3.69 14.62 9.78
C THR A 56 -4.35 15.71 10.60
N GLU A 57 -4.56 16.91 10.03
CA GLU A 57 -5.29 18.01 10.69
C GLU A 57 -6.73 17.59 11.06
N LEU A 58 -7.38 16.84 10.16
CA LEU A 58 -8.74 16.33 10.35
C LEU A 58 -8.82 15.11 11.29
N ASN A 59 -7.69 14.52 11.67
CA ASN A 59 -7.60 13.20 12.31
C ASN A 59 -8.34 12.08 11.52
N ASP A 60 -8.38 12.19 10.19
CA ASP A 60 -8.96 11.16 9.31
C ASP A 60 -7.97 10.02 9.11
N LYS A 61 -7.97 9.06 10.04
CA LYS A 61 -7.08 7.89 9.97
C LYS A 61 -7.27 7.06 8.70
N THR A 62 -8.50 6.95 8.19
CA THR A 62 -8.79 6.14 7.01
C THR A 62 -8.10 6.72 5.80
N GLY A 63 -8.26 8.01 5.55
CA GLY A 63 -7.59 8.56 4.39
C GLY A 63 -6.10 8.88 4.64
N MET A 64 -5.63 9.03 5.88
CA MET A 64 -4.19 8.96 6.19
C MET A 64 -3.58 7.63 5.72
N SER A 65 -4.27 6.50 5.96
CA SER A 65 -3.82 5.19 5.44
C SER A 65 -3.74 5.19 3.91
N ILE A 66 -4.79 5.70 3.24
CA ILE A 66 -4.83 5.83 1.78
C ILE A 66 -3.64 6.64 1.26
N ASP A 67 -3.33 7.78 1.88
CA ASP A 67 -2.22 8.62 1.44
C ASP A 67 -0.86 8.00 1.73
N TYR A 68 -0.69 7.29 2.85
CA TYR A 68 0.52 6.51 3.09
C TYR A 68 0.72 5.45 2.00
N ASN A 69 -0.33 4.72 1.62
CA ASN A 69 -0.29 3.75 0.55
C ASN A 69 0.03 4.39 -0.82
N ASN A 70 -0.54 5.57 -1.12
CA ASN A 70 -0.23 6.31 -2.35
C ASN A 70 1.23 6.75 -2.38
N ILE A 71 1.74 7.31 -1.28
CA ILE A 71 3.15 7.70 -1.16
C ILE A 71 4.06 6.48 -1.32
N GLY A 72 3.73 5.35 -0.69
CA GLY A 72 4.48 4.10 -0.82
C GLY A 72 4.57 3.62 -2.27
N GLN A 73 3.48 3.66 -3.03
CA GLN A 73 3.49 3.32 -4.46
C GLN A 73 4.33 4.30 -5.28
N ILE A 74 4.32 5.60 -4.96
CA ILE A 74 5.16 6.59 -5.65
C ILE A 74 6.65 6.30 -5.40
N TYR A 75 7.04 5.93 -4.18
CA TYR A 75 8.43 5.52 -3.90
C TYR A 75 8.81 4.23 -4.63
N GLN A 76 7.89 3.27 -4.73
CA GLN A 76 8.10 2.05 -5.52
C GLN A 76 8.38 2.37 -6.99
N ASP A 77 7.58 3.26 -7.61
CA ASP A 77 7.76 3.68 -9.00
C ASP A 77 9.07 4.46 -9.21
N LYS A 78 9.58 5.12 -8.16
CA LYS A 78 10.91 5.75 -8.14
C LYS A 78 12.05 4.73 -7.96
N GLY A 79 11.75 3.46 -7.72
CA GLY A 79 12.74 2.41 -7.42
C GLY A 79 13.23 2.39 -5.96
N ASP A 80 12.65 3.20 -5.08
CA ASP A 80 12.98 3.23 -3.66
C ASP A 80 12.08 2.26 -2.89
N LEU A 81 12.49 0.99 -2.86
CA LEU A 81 11.76 -0.08 -2.18
C LEU A 81 11.73 0.12 -0.66
N ASP A 82 12.79 0.66 -0.06
CA ASP A 82 12.84 0.86 1.41
C ASP A 82 11.89 1.99 1.84
N GLY A 83 11.86 3.09 1.09
CA GLY A 83 10.87 4.14 1.26
C GLY A 83 9.45 3.60 1.10
N SER A 84 9.21 2.80 0.06
CA SER A 84 7.91 2.17 -0.18
C SER A 84 7.45 1.28 0.98
N ILE A 85 8.34 0.39 1.47
CA ILE A 85 8.06 -0.52 2.60
C ILE A 85 7.74 0.27 3.86
N ASN A 86 8.48 1.35 4.15
CA ASN A 86 8.24 2.17 5.32
C ASN A 86 6.83 2.79 5.29
N TYR A 87 6.41 3.32 4.15
CA TYR A 87 5.07 3.90 3.99
C TYR A 87 3.96 2.85 4.01
N ALA A 88 4.16 1.68 3.40
CA ALA A 88 3.21 0.56 3.49
C ALA A 88 3.02 0.07 4.95
N LYS A 89 4.09 0.07 5.77
CA LYS A 89 3.98 -0.25 7.20
C LYS A 89 3.22 0.81 8.01
N LEU A 90 3.27 2.08 7.60
CA LEU A 90 2.48 3.15 8.24
C LEU A 90 0.99 2.98 7.91
N ALA A 91 0.64 2.70 6.66
CA ALA A 91 -0.73 2.38 6.25
C ALA A 91 -1.26 1.17 7.04
N LEU A 92 -0.52 0.05 7.05
CA LEU A 92 -0.86 -1.15 7.81
C LEU A 92 -1.20 -0.86 9.27
N ARG A 93 -0.38 -0.05 9.95
CA ARG A 93 -0.63 0.29 11.36
C ARG A 93 -1.95 1.04 11.53
N MET A 94 -2.26 1.97 10.63
CA MET A 94 -3.53 2.71 10.67
C MET A 94 -4.71 1.78 10.45
N ASP A 95 -4.62 0.87 9.47
CA ASP A 95 -5.72 -0.05 9.15
C ASP A 95 -5.91 -1.14 10.22
N GLU A 96 -4.82 -1.57 10.89
CA GLU A 96 -4.89 -2.41 12.09
C GLU A 96 -5.61 -1.69 13.24
N GLU A 97 -5.32 -0.41 13.47
CA GLU A 97 -6.00 0.41 14.48
C GLU A 97 -7.49 0.60 14.18
N LEU A 98 -7.83 0.75 12.90
CA LEU A 98 -9.21 0.85 12.41
C LEU A 98 -9.95 -0.48 12.41
N LYS A 99 -9.23 -1.60 12.57
CA LYS A 99 -9.74 -2.97 12.45
C LYS A 99 -10.37 -3.24 11.07
N ASP A 100 -9.89 -2.55 10.03
CA ASP A 100 -10.31 -2.80 8.65
C ASP A 100 -9.55 -4.02 8.12
N MET A 101 -10.13 -5.21 8.35
CA MET A 101 -9.52 -6.48 7.94
C MET A 101 -9.30 -6.58 6.42
N PHE A 102 -10.07 -5.85 5.61
CA PHE A 102 -9.88 -5.85 4.17
C PHE A 102 -8.64 -5.05 3.77
N GLN A 103 -8.47 -3.87 4.35
CA GLN A 103 -7.30 -3.04 4.10
C GLN A 103 -6.02 -3.67 4.67
N VAL A 104 -6.07 -4.23 5.89
CA VAL A 104 -4.95 -4.99 6.47
C VAL A 104 -4.49 -6.13 5.55
N ALA A 105 -5.43 -6.86 4.93
CA ALA A 105 -5.08 -7.92 3.98
C ALA A 105 -4.39 -7.37 2.71
N THR A 106 -4.86 -6.22 2.23
CA THR A 106 -4.27 -5.50 1.10
C THR A 106 -2.87 -4.99 1.43
N ASP A 107 -2.65 -4.43 2.62
CA ASP A 107 -1.35 -3.95 3.06
C ASP A 107 -0.34 -5.09 3.24
N TYR A 108 -0.77 -6.23 3.80
CA TYR A 108 0.06 -7.44 3.81
C TYR A 108 0.45 -7.86 2.41
N PHE A 109 -0.48 -7.86 1.46
CA PHE A 109 -0.19 -8.20 0.07
C PHE A 109 0.81 -7.22 -0.59
N ASN A 110 0.68 -5.92 -0.32
CA ASN A 110 1.62 -4.92 -0.79
C ASN A 110 3.02 -5.15 -0.20
N LEU A 111 3.12 -5.40 1.10
CA LEU A 111 4.39 -5.68 1.77
C LEU A 111 5.04 -6.96 1.24
N ILE A 112 4.29 -8.05 1.05
CA ILE A 112 4.78 -9.28 0.42
C ILE A 112 5.40 -8.97 -0.94
N SER A 113 4.68 -8.22 -1.78
CA SER A 113 5.17 -7.85 -3.11
C SER A 113 6.45 -7.01 -3.04
N LEU A 114 6.52 -6.04 -2.12
CA LEU A 114 7.70 -5.19 -1.94
C LEU A 114 8.91 -5.96 -1.42
N TYR A 115 8.72 -6.84 -0.44
CA TYR A 115 9.80 -7.69 0.07
C TYR A 115 10.30 -8.70 -0.95
N TYR A 116 9.39 -9.27 -1.76
CA TYR A 116 9.77 -10.11 -2.90
C TYR A 116 10.63 -9.34 -3.91
N LEU A 117 10.23 -8.11 -4.26
CA LEU A 117 11.01 -7.24 -5.16
C LEU A 117 12.37 -6.84 -4.57
N ARG A 118 12.47 -6.73 -3.25
CA ARG A 118 13.71 -6.47 -2.52
C ARG A 118 14.55 -7.74 -2.30
N GLU A 119 14.08 -8.90 -2.76
CA GLU A 119 14.66 -10.22 -2.51
C GLU A 119 14.82 -10.58 -1.03
N ASP A 120 14.02 -9.94 -0.16
CA ASP A 120 13.97 -10.22 1.27
C ASP A 120 12.88 -11.25 1.57
N TYR A 121 13.15 -12.48 1.16
CA TYR A 121 12.20 -13.59 1.27
C TYR A 121 11.88 -13.97 2.73
N ARG A 122 12.73 -13.60 3.71
CA ARG A 122 12.44 -13.85 5.13
C ARG A 122 11.28 -13.00 5.60
N GLU A 123 11.35 -11.70 5.35
CA GLU A 123 10.28 -10.77 5.69
C GLU A 123 9.01 -11.04 4.86
N GLU A 124 9.16 -11.36 3.57
CA GLU A 124 8.04 -11.78 2.72
C GLU A 124 7.24 -12.93 3.35
N LEU A 125 7.91 -13.99 3.80
CA LEU A 125 7.26 -15.15 4.42
C LEU A 125 6.56 -14.81 5.75
N VAL A 126 7.07 -13.84 6.51
CA VAL A 126 6.39 -13.35 7.72
C VAL A 126 5.02 -12.76 7.35
N TYR A 127 4.97 -11.90 6.34
CA TYR A 127 3.71 -11.29 5.92
C TYR A 127 2.77 -12.27 5.20
N LEU A 128 3.31 -13.23 4.44
CA LEU A 128 2.53 -14.35 3.88
C LEU A 128 1.83 -15.15 4.99
N LYS A 129 2.54 -15.47 6.08
CA LYS A 129 1.96 -16.18 7.24
C LYS A 129 0.85 -15.37 7.90
N LYS A 130 1.08 -14.07 8.14
CA LYS A 130 0.06 -13.17 8.72
C LYS A 130 -1.19 -13.07 7.85
N LEU A 131 -1.01 -12.94 6.53
CA LEU A 131 -2.12 -12.87 5.59
C LEU A 131 -2.94 -14.17 5.59
N LYS A 132 -2.29 -15.34 5.51
CA LYS A 132 -2.99 -16.63 5.61
C LYS A 132 -3.78 -16.76 6.92
N GLN A 133 -3.19 -16.40 8.06
CA GLN A 133 -3.89 -16.44 9.35
C GLN A 133 -5.10 -15.50 9.42
N LEU A 134 -5.01 -14.33 8.78
CA LEU A 134 -6.15 -13.43 8.65
C LEU A 134 -7.24 -14.06 7.78
N LEU A 135 -6.84 -14.64 6.64
CA LEU A 135 -7.70 -15.34 5.69
C LEU A 135 -8.38 -16.60 6.25
N ASP A 136 -7.82 -17.25 7.26
CA ASP A 136 -8.48 -18.38 7.91
C ASP A 136 -9.58 -17.93 8.89
N ARG A 137 -9.57 -16.66 9.30
CA ARG A 137 -10.45 -16.14 10.37
C ARG A 137 -11.71 -15.43 9.88
N VAL A 138 -11.87 -15.11 8.60
CA VAL A 138 -13.06 -14.38 8.09
C VAL A 138 -13.87 -15.23 7.11
N PRO A 139 -15.02 -15.78 7.50
CA PRO A 139 -15.81 -16.65 6.62
C PRO A 139 -16.65 -15.87 5.59
N ASN A 140 -16.02 -15.30 4.54
CA ASN A 140 -16.59 -15.03 3.20
C ASN A 140 -15.62 -14.16 2.38
N TYR A 141 -14.85 -14.78 1.49
CA TYR A 141 -13.69 -14.16 0.84
C TYR A 141 -13.83 -13.86 -0.66
N SER A 142 -15.04 -13.75 -1.19
CA SER A 142 -15.26 -13.52 -2.63
C SER A 142 -14.57 -12.25 -3.20
N LYS A 143 -14.22 -11.26 -2.36
CA LYS A 143 -13.44 -10.08 -2.78
C LYS A 143 -11.91 -10.26 -2.73
N MET A 144 -11.41 -11.31 -2.07
CA MET A 144 -9.97 -11.58 -1.91
C MET A 144 -9.43 -12.73 -2.77
N ASP A 145 -10.26 -13.31 -3.65
CA ASP A 145 -9.85 -14.38 -4.57
C ASP A 145 -8.60 -14.01 -5.40
N TYR A 146 -8.49 -12.74 -5.79
CA TYR A 146 -7.31 -12.21 -6.47
C TYR A 146 -6.04 -12.30 -5.60
N ILE A 147 -6.15 -11.93 -4.33
CA ILE A 147 -5.05 -11.96 -3.35
C ILE A 147 -4.62 -13.42 -3.11
N ILE A 148 -5.58 -14.33 -2.90
CA ILE A 148 -5.33 -15.76 -2.68
C ILE A 148 -4.59 -16.40 -3.86
N LYS A 149 -5.02 -16.13 -5.10
CA LYS A 149 -4.37 -16.65 -6.30
C LYS A 149 -2.90 -16.22 -6.37
N ARG A 150 -2.63 -14.96 -6.08
CA ARG A 150 -1.28 -14.38 -6.19
C ARG A 150 -0.34 -14.86 -5.08
N ILE A 151 -0.84 -15.08 -3.86
CA ILE A 151 -0.10 -15.70 -2.76
C ILE A 151 0.48 -17.06 -3.16
N ASN A 152 -0.34 -17.93 -3.77
CA ASN A 152 0.07 -19.29 -4.14
C ASN A 152 1.19 -19.31 -5.20
N GLU A 153 1.28 -18.27 -6.04
CA GLU A 153 2.35 -18.12 -7.03
C GLU A 153 3.68 -17.66 -6.39
N LEU A 154 3.61 -16.78 -5.39
CA LEU A 154 4.78 -16.20 -4.71
C LEU A 154 5.44 -17.21 -3.76
N ASP A 155 4.65 -17.87 -2.91
CA ASP A 155 5.11 -18.83 -1.90
C ASP A 155 5.98 -19.94 -2.50
N ASN A 156 5.59 -20.46 -3.67
CA ASN A 156 6.34 -21.51 -4.36
C ASN A 156 7.72 -21.04 -4.84
N LYS A 157 7.86 -19.79 -5.31
CA LYS A 157 9.14 -19.29 -5.83
C LYS A 157 10.12 -18.98 -4.70
N SER A 158 9.64 -18.28 -3.67
CA SER A 158 10.45 -17.88 -2.52
C SER A 158 10.95 -19.09 -1.73
N LEU A 159 10.11 -20.11 -1.55
CA LEU A 159 10.49 -21.35 -0.88
C LEU A 159 11.53 -22.16 -1.67
N ILE A 160 11.44 -22.20 -3.00
CA ILE A 160 12.45 -22.84 -3.86
C ILE A 160 13.79 -22.11 -3.74
N PHE A 161 13.78 -20.78 -3.78
CA PHE A 161 15.01 -19.98 -3.63
C PHE A 161 15.68 -20.25 -2.29
N LEU A 162 14.95 -20.14 -1.18
CA LEU A 162 15.53 -20.34 0.16
C LEU A 162 16.07 -21.76 0.35
N LYS A 163 15.36 -22.79 -0.14
CA LYS A 163 15.84 -24.19 -0.10
C LYS A 163 17.15 -24.40 -0.87
N LYS A 164 17.40 -23.60 -1.90
CA LYS A 164 18.63 -23.68 -2.71
C LYS A 164 19.79 -22.90 -2.08
N HIS A 165 19.50 -21.86 -1.30
CA HIS A 165 20.49 -20.87 -0.86
C HIS A 165 20.70 -20.80 0.67
N LEU A 166 19.88 -21.47 1.48
CA LEU A 166 20.02 -21.56 2.94
C LEU A 166 20.23 -23.00 3.42
N LYS A 167 20.87 -23.15 4.58
CA LYS A 167 21.02 -24.45 5.24
C LYS A 167 19.67 -24.92 5.79
N LEU A 168 19.44 -26.24 5.78
CA LEU A 168 18.16 -26.86 6.16
C LEU A 168 17.64 -26.44 7.56
N HIS A 169 18.55 -26.18 8.50
CA HIS A 169 18.23 -25.73 9.86
C HIS A 169 17.62 -24.31 9.89
N ASP A 170 17.97 -23.43 8.94
CA ASP A 170 17.45 -22.06 8.91
C ASP A 170 16.05 -21.98 8.28
N LEU A 171 15.55 -23.09 7.73
CA LEU A 171 14.26 -23.21 7.05
C LEU A 171 13.16 -23.76 7.97
N THR A 172 13.51 -24.47 9.04
CA THR A 172 12.52 -25.11 9.94
C THR A 172 11.63 -24.11 10.66
N ASP A 173 12.14 -22.91 10.95
CA ASP A 173 11.36 -21.83 11.59
C ASP A 173 10.23 -21.28 10.70
N PHE A 174 10.30 -21.55 9.38
CA PHE A 174 9.31 -21.09 8.39
C PHE A 174 8.30 -22.17 7.99
N LEU A 175 8.55 -23.44 8.32
CA LEU A 175 7.75 -24.60 7.89
C LEU A 175 6.71 -25.07 8.92
N HIS A 176 6.54 -24.36 10.03
CA HIS A 176 5.60 -24.67 11.11
C HIS A 176 4.69 -23.48 11.42
#